data_AF-A0A2M8S0Z1-F1
#
_entry.id   AF-A0A2M8S0Z1-F1
#
_cell.length_a   1.000
_cell.length_b   1.000
_cell.length_c   1.000
_cell.angle_alpha   90.00
_cell.angle_beta   90.00
_cell.angle_gamma   90.00
#
_symmetry.space_group_name_H-M   'P 1'
#
loop_
_entity.id
_entity.type
_entity.pdbx_description
1 polymer ?
#
loop_
_entity_poly.entity_id
_entity_poly.type
_entity_poly.pdbx_seq_one_letter_code
_entity_poly.pdbx_strand_id
1 'polypeptide(L)' 'MKANFKRYLYNLNTEVLKATADDFRKVGTYALGLSIAGWILDSDSMVSTEAYWLFTFGLLIWNFGILCTYLADKLKQWEN' A
#
# COMPACT_ATOMS: atom_id res chain seq x y z
N MET A 1 -21.92 -12.96 7.26
CA MET A 1 -20.65 -12.54 6.62
C MET A 1 -19.62 -11.99 7.61
N LYS A 2 -20.00 -11.11 8.56
CA LYS A 2 -19.08 -10.51 9.57
C LYS A 2 -18.34 -11.52 10.47
N ALA A 3 -18.98 -12.62 10.89
CA ALA A 3 -18.39 -13.58 11.83
C ALA A 3 -17.18 -14.36 11.27
N ASN A 4 -17.24 -14.77 9.99
CA ASN A 4 -16.17 -15.54 9.36
C ASN A 4 -14.94 -14.66 9.06
N PHE A 5 -15.17 -13.41 8.65
CA PHE A 5 -14.09 -12.45 8.37
C PHE A 5 -13.31 -12.08 9.65
N LYS A 6 -14.03 -11.89 10.77
CA LYS A 6 -13.41 -11.61 12.07
C LYS A 6 -12.51 -12.76 12.55
N ARG A 7 -12.94 -14.00 12.33
CA ARG A 7 -12.17 -15.21 12.68
C ARG A 7 -10.92 -15.39 11.82
N TYR A 8 -10.99 -15.05 10.53
CA TYR A 8 -9.84 -15.08 9.63
C TYR A 8 -8.80 -14.01 9.98
N LEU A 9 -9.28 -12.83 10.38
CA LEU A 9 -8.44 -11.72 10.84
C LEU A 9 -7.78 -12.00 12.20
N TYR A 10 -8.43 -12.72 13.12
CA TYR A 10 -7.86 -13.03 14.45
C TYR A 10 -6.62 -13.95 14.38
N ASN A 11 -6.48 -14.74 13.31
CA ASN A 11 -5.30 -15.57 13.09
C ASN A 11 -4.14 -14.82 12.41
N LEU A 12 -4.34 -13.56 12.01
CA LEU A 12 -3.27 -12.77 11.39
C LEU A 12 -2.41 -12.14 12.46
N ASN A 13 -1.10 -12.41 12.40
CA ASN A 13 -0.13 -11.76 13.27
C ASN A 13 -0.09 -10.25 12.97
N THR A 14 -0.38 -9.44 13.99
CA THR A 14 -0.43 -7.98 13.88
C THR A 14 0.91 -7.35 13.52
N GLU A 15 2.03 -7.95 13.93
CA GLU A 15 3.37 -7.49 13.57
C GLU A 15 3.67 -7.71 12.09
N VAL A 16 3.30 -8.88 11.56
CA VAL A 16 3.45 -9.19 10.12
C VAL A 16 2.60 -8.26 9.27
N LEU A 17 1.37 -7.96 9.71
CA LEU A 17 0.48 -7.05 9.01
C LEU A 17 1.02 -5.61 9.00
N LYS A 18 1.64 -5.16 10.10
CA LYS A 18 2.31 -3.85 10.17
C LYS A 18 3.56 -3.78 9.30
N ALA A 19 4.42 -4.80 9.34
CA ALA A 19 5.59 -4.87 8.48
C ALA A 19 5.20 -4.83 6.99
N THR A 20 4.19 -5.62 6.62
CA THR A 20 3.64 -5.65 5.26
C THR A 20 3.04 -4.29 4.87
N ALA A 21 2.34 -3.62 5.78
CA ALA A 21 1.81 -2.28 5.55
C ALA A 21 2.91 -1.26 5.25
N ASP A 22 3.99 -1.26 6.05
CA ASP A 22 5.13 -0.38 5.87
C ASP A 22 5.85 -0.64 4.54
N ASP A 23 6.00 -1.91 4.16
CA ASP A 23 6.60 -2.28 2.87
C ASP A 23 5.74 -1.80 1.69
N PHE A 24 4.41 -1.97 1.75
CA PHE A 24 3.51 -1.41 0.74
C PHE A 24 3.61 0.12 0.67
N ARG A 25 3.74 0.82 1.79
CA ARG A 25 3.90 2.28 1.78
C ARG A 25 5.24 2.70 1.18
N LYS A 26 6.32 1.98 1.46
CA LYS A 26 7.63 2.24 0.83
C LYS A 26 7.57 2.01 -0.67
N VAL A 27 7.07 0.86 -1.12
CA VAL A 27 6.92 0.52 -2.54
C VAL A 27 6.04 1.54 -3.26
N GLY A 28 4.91 1.91 -2.67
CA GLY A 28 4.04 2.96 -3.21
C GLY A 28 4.76 4.31 -3.32
N THR A 29 5.54 4.70 -2.31
CA THR A 29 6.32 5.95 -2.33
C THR A 29 7.41 5.92 -3.41
N TYR A 30 8.10 4.79 -3.59
CA TYR A 30 9.09 4.64 -4.67
C TYR A 30 8.43 4.71 -6.05
N ALA A 31 7.30 4.03 -6.26
CA ALA A 31 6.55 4.09 -7.50
C ALA A 31 6.08 5.53 -7.83
N LEU A 32 5.61 6.26 -6.82
CA LEU A 32 5.25 7.68 -6.96
C LEU A 32 6.46 8.55 -7.31
N GLY A 33 7.58 8.38 -6.60
CA GLY A 33 8.82 9.09 -6.89
C GLY A 33 9.33 8.83 -8.31
N LEU A 34 9.33 7.57 -8.75
CA LEU A 34 9.73 7.18 -10.11
C LEU A 34 8.78 7.75 -11.17
N SER A 35 7.47 7.77 -10.92
CA SER A 35 6.51 8.35 -11.85
C SER A 35 6.68 9.87 -12.01
N ILE A 36 6.95 10.59 -10.91
CA ILE A 36 7.21 12.03 -10.95
C ILE A 36 8.54 12.31 -11.67
N ALA A 37 9.58 11.54 -11.37
CA ALA A 37 10.85 11.64 -12.07
C ALA A 37 10.70 11.37 -13.57
N GLY A 38 9.96 10.34 -13.95
CA GLY A 38 9.69 10.00 -15.35
C GLY A 38 8.79 10.99 -16.09
N TRP A 39 8.05 11.85 -15.40
CA TRP A 39 7.34 12.98 -16.03
C TRP A 39 8.22 14.20 -16.24
N ILE A 40 9.20 14.43 -15.37
CA ILE A 40 10.07 15.61 -15.42
C ILE A 40 11.27 15.37 -16.35
N LEU A 41 11.80 14.14 -16.37
CA LEU A 41 12.87 13.74 -17.27
C LEU A 41 12.28 13.48 -18.66
N ASP A 42 12.46 14.46 -19.54
CA ASP A 42 12.13 14.42 -20.97
C ASP A 42 13.06 13.49 -21.77
N SER A 43 13.62 12.46 -21.11
CA SER A 43 14.40 11.42 -21.77
C SER A 43 13.43 10.38 -22.30
N ASP A 44 13.22 10.41 -23.62
CA ASP A 44 12.63 9.50 -24.63
C ASP A 44 12.24 8.03 -24.26
N SER A 45 11.96 7.72 -23.00
CA SER A 45 11.92 6.37 -22.43
C SER A 45 10.61 6.02 -21.73
N MET A 46 9.80 7.00 -21.35
CA MET A 46 8.52 6.76 -20.69
C MET A 46 7.46 7.69 -21.24
N VAL A 47 6.40 7.11 -21.83
CA VAL A 47 5.30 7.90 -22.38
C VAL A 47 4.52 8.52 -21.21
N SER A 48 4.06 9.77 -21.33
CA SER A 48 3.36 10.47 -20.23
C SER A 48 2.15 9.68 -19.68
N THR A 49 1.53 8.85 -20.52
CA THR A 49 0.46 7.92 -20.14
C THR A 49 0.94 6.80 -19.21
N GLU A 50 2.14 6.25 -19.44
CA GLU A 50 2.74 5.20 -18.59
C GLU A 50 3.10 5.76 -17.21
N ALA A 51 3.65 6.97 -17.16
CA ALA A 51 3.91 7.69 -15.92
C ALA A 51 2.63 7.93 -15.11
N TYR A 52 1.53 8.29 -15.77
CA TYR A 52 0.22 8.44 -15.12
C TYR A 52 -0.30 7.14 -14.52
N TRP A 53 -0.18 6.03 -15.25
CA TRP A 53 -0.56 4.70 -14.74
C TRP A 53 0.31 4.29 -13.56
N LEU A 54 1.63 4.50 -13.63
CA LEU A 54 2.56 4.19 -12.56
C LEU A 54 2.26 5.02 -11.30
N PHE A 55 1.95 6.31 -11.47
CA PHE A 55 1.56 7.19 -10.37
C PHE A 55 0.26 6.71 -9.71
N THR A 56 -0.75 6.37 -10.52
CA THR A 56 -2.04 5.88 -10.00
C THR A 56 -1.87 4.55 -9.27
N PHE A 57 -1.07 3.63 -9.81
CA PHE A 57 -0.73 2.38 -9.13
C PHE A 57 0.04 2.61 -7.82
N GLY A 58 1.02 3.51 -7.82
CA GLY A 58 1.75 3.90 -6.62
C GLY A 58 0.83 4.43 -5.52
N LEU A 59 -0.14 5.27 -5.88
CA LEU A 59 -1.17 5.78 -4.96
C LEU A 59 -2.07 4.66 -4.42
N LEU A 60 -2.49 3.72 -5.27
CA LEU A 60 -3.32 2.59 -4.84
C LEU A 60 -2.59 1.69 -3.86
N ILE A 61 -1.35 1.32 -4.17
CA ILE A 61 -0.50 0.49 -3.30
C ILE A 61 -0.23 1.20 -1.97
N TRP A 62 0.05 2.50 -2.02
CA TRP A 62 0.26 3.31 -0.81
C TRP A 62 -0.99 3.36 0.08
N ASN A 63 -2.17 3.55 -0.51
CA ASN A 63 -3.44 3.50 0.22
C ASN A 63 -3.75 2.10 0.78
N PHE A 64 -3.37 1.05 0.06
CA PHE A 64 -3.51 -0.32 0.56
C PHE A 64 -2.67 -0.55 1.83
N GLY A 65 -1.46 0.02 1.87
CA GLY A 65 -0.64 0.05 3.08
C GLY A 65 -1.34 0.73 4.26
N ILE A 66 -1.99 1.89 4.04
CA ILE A 66 -2.79 2.59 5.08
C ILE A 66 -3.93 1.70 5.60
N LEU A 67 -4.62 1.01 4.70
CA LEU A 67 -5.68 0.05 5.04
C LEU A 67 -5.15 -1.10 5.90
N CYS A 68 -3.99 -1.66 5.58
CA CYS A 68 -3.35 -2.71 6.36
C CYS A 68 -2.94 -2.21 7.76
N THR A 69 -2.38 -1.00 7.88
CA THR A 69 -2.10 -0.39 9.19
C THR A 69 -3.38 -0.23 10.02
N TYR A 70 -4.45 0.28 9.40
CA TYR A 70 -5.74 0.45 10.07
C TYR A 70 -6.31 -0.90 10.57
N LEU A 71 -6.24 -1.95 9.75
CA LEU A 71 -6.64 -3.29 10.14
C LEU A 71 -5.79 -3.82 11.31
N ALA A 72 -4.47 -3.63 11.28
CA ALA A 72 -3.57 -4.09 12.34
C ALA A 72 -3.88 -3.42 13.67
N ASP A 73 -4.14 -2.11 13.67
CA ASP A 73 -4.50 -1.37 14.87
C ASP A 73 -5.88 -1.78 15.40
N LYS A 74 -6.85 -2.03 14.51
CA LYS A 74 -8.16 -2.58 14.89
C LYS A 74 -8.06 -3.97 15.50
N LEU A 75 -7.17 -4.82 14.99
CA LEU A 75 -6.95 -6.16 15.52
C LEU A 75 -6.32 -6.11 16.92
N LYS A 76 -5.31 -5.25 17.11
CA LYS A 76 -4.67 -5.02 18.41
C LYS A 76 -5.66 -4.48 19.47
N GLN A 77 -6.65 -3.70 19.06
CA GLN A 77 -7.75 -3.26 19.93
C GLN A 77 -8.72 -4.38 20.32
N TRP A 78 -8.77 -5.50 19.59
CA TRP A 78 -9.63 -6.65 19.91
C TRP A 78 -8.92 -7.69 20.79
N GLU A 79 -7.60 -7.68 20.84
CA GLU A 79 -6.79 -8.53 21.74
C GLU A 79 -6.69 -7.95 23.18
N ASN A 80 -6.87 -6.64 23.36
CA ASN A 80 -6.94 -5.99 24.69
C ASN A 80 -8.38 -5.90 25.18
#